data_AF-A0A6S7A160-F1
#
_entry.id   AF-A0A6S7A160-F1
#
_cell.length_a   1.000
_cell.length_b   1.000
_cell.length_c   1.000
_cell.angle_alpha   90.00
_cell.angle_beta   90.00
_cell.angle_gamma   90.00
#
_symmetry.space_group_name_H-M   'P 1'
#
loop_
_entity.id
_entity.type
_entity.pdbx_description
1 polymer ?
#
loop_
_entity_poly.entity_id
_entity_poly.type
_entity_poly.pdbx_seq_one_letter_code
_entity_poly.pdbx_strand_id
1 'polypeptide(L)'
;MTAAPRPPRDAATPRRRQRGALAVEAALALPILLGVGMIGADMQRIHSERIRVENAAGAMALNIAAQPSLTAAGVDMLAQLAMQGHEEMQQLIILNVLESGRIAWALQRGGAGDLCDAPASGGQYTGVLPQDRPDTGESNVDNSTLSMIVVKACRDTADISIWAGMPLPDLLQTAAVFRATSRTITLDETLRAESVASGLAYAQP
;
A
#
# COMPACT_ATOMS: atom_id res chain seq x y z
N MET A 1 10.55 94.64 11.91
CA MET A 1 10.84 93.23 12.25
C MET A 1 9.53 92.57 12.66
N THR A 2 8.95 91.75 11.79
CA THR A 2 8.02 90.66 12.16
C THR A 2 7.78 89.82 10.91
N ALA A 3 8.38 88.63 10.90
CA ALA A 3 8.32 87.69 9.79
C ALA A 3 7.01 86.90 9.83
N ALA A 4 6.37 86.72 8.67
CA ALA A 4 5.19 85.89 8.51
C ALA A 4 5.50 84.39 8.74
N PRO A 5 4.59 83.61 9.34
CA PRO A 5 4.77 82.17 9.51
C PRO A 5 4.60 81.42 8.19
N ARG A 6 5.52 80.50 7.89
CA ARG A 6 5.46 79.59 6.73
C ARG A 6 4.33 78.57 6.88
N PRO A 7 3.66 78.16 5.78
CA PRO A 7 2.73 77.04 5.81
C PRO A 7 3.49 75.70 5.98
N PRO A 8 2.81 74.64 6.48
CA PRO A 8 3.42 73.34 6.67
C PRO A 8 3.78 72.70 5.32
N ARG A 9 4.97 72.09 5.26
CA ARG A 9 5.36 71.23 4.14
C ARG A 9 4.64 69.89 4.30
N ASP A 10 3.72 69.60 3.39
CA ASP A 10 3.20 68.24 3.19
C ASP A 10 4.36 67.32 2.78
N ALA A 11 4.82 66.49 3.72
CA ALA A 11 5.74 65.39 3.44
C ALA A 11 4.96 64.23 2.82
N ALA A 12 4.46 64.41 1.60
CA ALA A 12 3.97 63.31 0.78
C ALA A 12 5.16 62.51 0.25
N THR A 13 5.58 61.43 0.92
CA THR A 13 5.98 60.13 0.31
C THR A 13 6.58 59.14 1.31
N PRO A 14 5.83 58.06 1.66
CA PRO A 14 6.45 56.76 1.90
C PRO A 14 5.84 55.62 1.07
N ARG A 15 4.86 55.89 0.21
CA ARG A 15 4.12 54.84 -0.52
C ARG A 15 4.96 54.03 -1.51
N ARG A 16 5.99 54.61 -2.15
CA ARG A 16 6.79 53.92 -3.18
C ARG A 16 7.81 52.94 -2.59
N ARG A 17 8.41 53.27 -1.43
CA ARG A 17 9.33 52.37 -0.69
C ARG A 17 8.60 51.18 -0.06
N GLN A 18 7.42 51.41 0.53
CA GLN A 18 6.59 50.32 1.06
C GLN A 18 6.12 49.32 -0.01
N ARG A 19 5.77 49.79 -1.21
CA ARG A 19 5.40 48.91 -2.33
C ARG A 19 6.58 48.07 -2.85
N GLY A 20 7.81 48.62 -2.82
CA GLY A 20 9.01 47.89 -3.21
C GLY A 20 9.38 46.78 -2.22
N ALA A 21 9.24 47.03 -0.91
CA ALA A 21 9.45 46.02 0.12
C ALA A 21 8.43 44.87 0.01
N LEU A 22 7.15 45.19 -0.16
CA LEU A 22 6.08 44.20 -0.39
C LEU A 22 6.31 43.35 -1.64
N ALA A 23 6.79 43.94 -2.73
CA ALA A 23 7.10 43.20 -3.96
C ALA A 23 8.27 42.24 -3.78
N VAL A 24 9.31 42.63 -3.03
CA VAL A 24 10.47 41.77 -2.74
C VAL A 24 10.11 40.65 -1.77
N GLU A 25 9.34 40.95 -0.72
CA GLU A 25 8.83 39.93 0.20
C GLU A 25 7.93 38.93 -0.51
N ALA A 26 7.01 39.40 -1.37
CA ALA A 26 6.17 38.51 -2.17
C ALA A 26 6.99 37.69 -3.18
N ALA A 27 8.00 38.28 -3.82
CA ALA A 27 8.88 37.57 -4.75
C ALA A 27 9.71 36.47 -4.08
N LEU A 28 10.04 36.61 -2.79
CA LEU A 28 10.74 35.60 -2.00
C LEU A 28 9.77 34.57 -1.39
N ALA A 29 8.61 34.99 -0.92
CA ALA A 29 7.64 34.11 -0.28
C ALA A 29 6.88 33.22 -1.27
N LEU A 30 6.54 33.74 -2.45
CA LEU A 30 5.71 33.02 -3.42
C LEU A 30 6.36 31.73 -3.94
N PRO A 31 7.65 31.70 -4.34
CA PRO A 31 8.30 30.45 -4.76
C PRO A 31 8.36 29.42 -3.62
N ILE A 32 8.57 29.86 -2.38
CA ILE A 32 8.60 28.99 -1.21
C ILE A 32 7.21 28.36 -1.01
N LEU A 33 6.14 29.15 -1.06
CA LEU A 33 4.77 28.65 -0.93
C LEU A 33 4.40 27.68 -2.07
N LEU A 34 4.80 27.97 -3.30
CA LEU A 34 4.60 27.07 -4.44
C LEU A 34 5.37 25.76 -4.26
N GLY A 35 6.63 25.83 -3.81
CA GLY A 35 7.45 24.64 -3.55
C GLY A 35 6.83 23.74 -2.47
N VAL A 36 6.41 24.32 -1.34
CA VAL A 36 5.72 23.57 -0.27
C VAL A 36 4.40 22.99 -0.77
N GLY A 37 3.63 23.74 -1.57
CA GLY A 37 2.39 23.26 -2.16
C GLY A 37 2.58 22.05 -3.08
N MET A 38 3.63 22.07 -3.93
CA MET A 38 3.97 20.94 -4.81
C MET A 38 4.37 19.71 -4.01
N ILE A 39 5.25 19.86 -3.02
CA ILE A 39 5.66 18.75 -2.14
C ILE A 39 4.44 18.15 -1.43
N GLY A 40 3.54 18.99 -0.91
CA GLY A 40 2.31 18.55 -0.26
C GLY A 40 1.39 17.78 -1.20
N ALA A 41 1.23 18.23 -2.45
CA ALA A 41 0.43 17.54 -3.46
C ALA A 41 1.00 16.16 -3.80
N ASP A 42 2.32 16.06 -3.96
CA ASP A 42 3.00 14.80 -4.24
C ASP A 42 2.89 13.82 -3.06
N MET A 43 3.11 14.27 -1.82
CA MET A 43 2.92 13.44 -0.62
C MET A 43 1.48 12.92 -0.52
N GLN A 44 0.50 13.77 -0.80
CA GLN A 44 -0.91 13.37 -0.79
C GLN A 44 -1.19 12.30 -1.85
N ARG A 45 -0.60 12.42 -3.05
CA ARG A 45 -0.77 11.44 -4.12
C ARG A 45 -0.21 10.07 -3.72
N ILE A 46 1.03 10.03 -3.21
CA ILE A 46 1.66 8.79 -2.73
C ILE A 46 0.83 8.15 -1.62
N HIS A 47 0.37 8.97 -0.66
CA HIS A 47 -0.41 8.49 0.46
C HIS A 47 -1.75 7.90 0.02
N SER A 48 -2.44 8.55 -0.93
CA SER A 48 -3.69 8.05 -1.47
C SER A 48 -3.53 6.70 -2.19
N GLU A 49 -2.45 6.53 -2.96
CA GLU A 49 -2.15 5.26 -3.61
C GLU A 49 -1.82 4.16 -2.61
N ARG A 50 -1.01 4.46 -1.58
CA ARG A 50 -0.71 3.49 -0.52
C ARG A 50 -1.96 3.04 0.21
N ILE A 51 -2.83 3.98 0.60
CA ILE A 51 -4.11 3.66 1.25
C ILE A 51 -4.99 2.80 0.32
N ARG A 52 -5.03 3.11 -0.97
CA ARG A 52 -5.82 2.34 -1.94
C ARG A 52 -5.36 0.88 -1.99
N VAL A 53 -4.06 0.65 -2.12
CA VAL A 53 -3.48 -0.71 -2.15
C VAL A 53 -3.68 -1.43 -0.82
N GLU A 54 -3.51 -0.74 0.32
CA GLU A 54 -3.77 -1.28 1.66
C GLU A 54 -5.23 -1.71 1.84
N ASN A 55 -6.17 -0.84 1.48
CA ASN A 55 -7.60 -1.13 1.57
C ASN A 55 -8.01 -2.25 0.62
N ALA A 56 -7.44 -2.30 -0.58
CA ALA A 56 -7.70 -3.37 -1.55
C ALA A 56 -7.23 -4.73 -1.01
N ALA A 57 -6.00 -4.81 -0.50
CA ALA A 57 -5.47 -6.02 0.12
C ALA A 57 -6.29 -6.43 1.34
N GLY A 58 -6.67 -5.47 2.19
CA GLY A 58 -7.48 -5.71 3.38
C GLY A 58 -8.89 -6.22 3.06
N ALA A 59 -9.58 -5.59 2.12
CA ALA A 59 -10.90 -6.01 1.67
C ALA A 59 -10.86 -7.40 1.03
N MET A 60 -9.84 -7.68 0.21
CA MET A 60 -9.66 -9.00 -0.39
C MET A 60 -9.42 -10.08 0.68
N ALA A 61 -8.49 -9.82 1.61
CA ALA A 61 -8.18 -10.75 2.69
C ALA A 61 -9.41 -11.05 3.55
N LEU A 62 -10.20 -10.03 3.90
CA LEU A 62 -11.44 -10.17 4.66
C LEU A 62 -12.49 -11.02 3.92
N ASN A 63 -12.71 -10.75 2.63
CA ASN A 63 -13.70 -11.48 1.83
C ASN A 63 -13.31 -12.95 1.63
N ILE A 64 -12.02 -13.23 1.43
CA ILE A 64 -11.51 -14.59 1.31
C ILE A 64 -11.58 -15.31 2.65
N ALA A 65 -11.20 -14.63 3.74
CA ALA A 65 -11.23 -15.19 5.10
C ALA A 65 -12.64 -15.60 5.54
N ALA A 66 -13.68 -14.97 5.00
CA ALA A 66 -15.07 -15.29 5.30
C ALA A 66 -15.58 -16.56 4.56
N GLN A 67 -14.88 -17.02 3.51
CA GLN A 67 -15.37 -18.08 2.63
C GLN A 67 -14.82 -19.47 3.01
N PRO A 68 -15.66 -20.51 3.06
CA PRO A 68 -15.21 -21.89 3.31
C PRO A 68 -14.62 -22.57 2.05
N SER A 69 -14.94 -22.05 0.86
CA SER A 69 -14.49 -22.57 -0.42
C SER A 69 -14.24 -21.43 -1.40
N LEU A 70 -13.17 -21.52 -2.19
CA LEU A 70 -12.82 -20.55 -3.21
C LEU A 70 -12.91 -21.17 -4.60
N THR A 71 -13.39 -20.37 -5.54
CA THR A 71 -13.43 -20.71 -6.96
C THR A 71 -12.55 -19.74 -7.74
N ALA A 72 -11.98 -20.18 -8.85
CA ALA A 72 -11.13 -19.35 -9.71
C ALA A 72 -11.85 -18.06 -10.11
N ALA A 73 -13.08 -18.18 -10.62
CA ALA A 73 -13.90 -17.03 -10.99
C ALA A 73 -14.14 -16.05 -9.83
N GLY A 74 -14.37 -16.56 -8.61
CA GLY A 74 -14.57 -15.71 -7.43
C GLY A 74 -13.30 -14.94 -7.03
N VAL A 75 -12.16 -15.62 -7.00
CA VAL A 75 -10.87 -14.99 -6.67
C VAL A 75 -10.45 -14.00 -7.75
N ASP A 76 -10.66 -14.32 -9.02
CA ASP A 76 -10.33 -13.44 -10.15
C ASP A 76 -11.16 -12.16 -10.11
N MET A 77 -12.46 -12.27 -9.84
CA MET A 77 -13.34 -11.10 -9.67
C MET A 77 -12.91 -10.23 -8.49
N LEU A 78 -12.58 -10.84 -7.34
CA LEU A 78 -12.07 -10.09 -6.19
C LEU A 78 -10.75 -9.39 -6.51
N ALA A 79 -9.86 -10.06 -7.24
CA ALA A 79 -8.57 -9.51 -7.66
C ALA A 79 -8.74 -8.33 -8.63
N GLN A 80 -9.62 -8.44 -9.62
CA GLN A 80 -9.96 -7.34 -10.54
C GLN A 80 -10.54 -6.13 -9.78
N LEU A 81 -11.46 -6.37 -8.84
CA LEU A 81 -12.03 -5.31 -8.01
C LEU A 81 -10.99 -4.65 -7.09
N ALA A 82 -10.04 -5.43 -6.57
CA ALA A 82 -8.95 -4.93 -5.74
C ALA A 82 -7.96 -4.08 -6.56
N MET A 83 -7.60 -4.53 -7.77
CA MET A 83 -6.61 -3.85 -8.61
C MET A 83 -7.17 -2.61 -9.32
N GLN A 84 -8.47 -2.58 -9.62
CA GLN A 84 -9.19 -1.46 -10.23
C GLN A 84 -8.63 -1.04 -11.60
N GLY A 85 -8.31 -1.99 -12.48
CA GLY A 85 -7.78 -1.70 -13.82
C GLY A 85 -6.26 -1.44 -13.86
N HIS A 86 -5.54 -1.80 -12.80
CA HIS A 86 -4.09 -1.69 -12.70
C HIS A 86 -3.41 -3.07 -12.65
N GLU A 87 -4.00 -4.08 -13.28
CA GLU A 87 -3.51 -5.46 -13.25
C GLU A 87 -2.08 -5.56 -13.78
N GLU A 88 -1.75 -4.85 -14.86
CA GLU A 88 -0.43 -4.86 -15.49
C GLU A 88 0.69 -4.26 -14.63
N MET A 89 0.36 -3.51 -13.57
CA MET A 89 1.32 -2.84 -12.69
C MET A 89 1.23 -3.33 -11.24
N GLN A 90 0.40 -4.35 -10.99
CA GLN A 90 0.15 -4.87 -9.67
C GLN A 90 0.30 -6.38 -9.64
N GLN A 91 0.80 -6.86 -8.50
CA GLN A 91 0.84 -8.27 -8.17
C GLN A 91 0.24 -8.48 -6.79
N LEU A 92 -0.57 -9.51 -6.66
CA LEU A 92 -1.16 -9.96 -5.42
C LEU A 92 -0.67 -11.39 -5.14
N ILE A 93 -0.19 -11.63 -3.94
CA ILE A 93 0.11 -12.96 -3.41
C ILE A 93 -0.86 -13.23 -2.27
N ILE A 94 -1.68 -14.27 -2.42
CA ILE A 94 -2.72 -14.66 -1.48
C ILE A 94 -2.31 -15.99 -0.88
N LEU A 95 -2.18 -16.06 0.44
CA LEU A 95 -1.77 -17.25 1.16
C LEU A 95 -2.83 -17.62 2.17
N ASN A 96 -3.08 -18.92 2.31
CA ASN A 96 -3.72 -19.47 3.49
C ASN A 96 -2.64 -20.08 4.37
N VAL A 97 -2.44 -19.47 5.54
CA VAL A 97 -1.42 -19.84 6.51
C VAL A 97 -2.12 -20.47 7.69
N LEU A 98 -1.64 -21.61 8.18
CA LEU A 98 -2.10 -22.22 9.42
C LEU A 98 -1.43 -21.52 10.61
N GLU A 99 -2.02 -21.61 11.80
CA GLU A 99 -1.46 -21.06 13.05
C GLU A 99 0.02 -21.44 13.28
N SER A 100 0.39 -22.65 12.85
CA SER A 100 1.75 -23.20 12.83
C SER A 100 2.73 -22.42 11.94
N GLY A 101 2.23 -21.57 11.05
CA GLY A 101 2.99 -20.90 9.99
C GLY A 101 3.09 -21.69 8.69
N ARG A 102 2.52 -22.91 8.61
CA ARG A 102 2.50 -23.69 7.35
C ARG A 102 1.56 -23.06 6.34
N ILE A 103 1.97 -23.01 5.08
CA ILE A 103 1.14 -22.49 3.98
C ILE A 103 0.32 -23.65 3.42
N ALA A 104 -0.99 -23.63 3.65
CA ALA A 104 -1.91 -24.66 3.15
C ALA A 104 -2.09 -24.56 1.63
N TRP A 105 -2.17 -23.34 1.12
CA TRP A 105 -2.20 -23.05 -0.31
C TRP A 105 -1.77 -21.59 -0.56
N ALA A 106 -1.36 -21.32 -1.79
CA ALA A 106 -0.89 -20.00 -2.22
C ALA A 106 -1.37 -19.72 -3.64
N LEU A 107 -1.82 -18.49 -3.90
CA LEU A 107 -2.32 -18.05 -5.19
C LEU A 107 -1.64 -16.73 -5.56
N GLN A 108 -1.46 -16.50 -6.85
CA GLN A 108 -0.93 -15.24 -7.38
C GLN A 108 -1.92 -14.63 -8.37
N ARG A 109 -2.08 -13.31 -8.34
CA ARG A 109 -2.93 -12.56 -9.26
C ARG A 109 -2.25 -11.27 -9.69
N GLY A 110 -2.72 -10.70 -10.80
CA GLY A 110 -2.08 -9.54 -11.45
C GLY A 110 -1.44 -9.92 -12.77
N GLY A 111 -1.17 -8.90 -13.59
CA GLY A 111 -0.46 -9.00 -14.86
C GLY A 111 1.04 -8.77 -14.70
N ALA A 112 1.46 -8.09 -13.62
CA ALA A 112 2.86 -7.92 -13.30
C ALA A 112 3.43 -9.15 -12.58
N GLY A 113 4.41 -9.82 -13.20
CA GLY A 113 5.20 -10.86 -12.56
C GLY A 113 6.32 -10.28 -11.71
N ASP A 114 6.72 -11.01 -10.66
CA ASP A 114 7.95 -10.75 -9.87
C ASP A 114 8.06 -9.36 -9.20
N LEU A 115 6.94 -8.67 -8.98
CA LEU A 115 6.91 -7.43 -8.17
C LEU A 115 6.97 -7.72 -6.67
N CYS A 116 6.28 -8.78 -6.21
CA CYS A 116 6.23 -9.17 -4.82
C CYS A 116 7.23 -10.30 -4.52
N ASP A 117 8.11 -10.07 -3.56
CA ASP A 117 8.78 -11.19 -2.90
C ASP A 117 7.74 -12.04 -2.16
N ALA A 118 7.67 -13.34 -2.48
CA ALA A 118 6.79 -14.25 -1.77
C ALA A 118 7.22 -14.36 -0.30
N PRO A 119 6.35 -14.10 0.69
CA PRO A 119 6.71 -14.20 2.10
C PRO A 119 6.66 -15.67 2.56
N ALA A 120 7.40 -16.53 1.87
CA ALA A 120 7.39 -17.98 2.05
C ALA A 120 8.80 -18.58 1.92
N SER A 121 9.10 -19.57 2.74
CA SER A 121 10.33 -20.37 2.66
C SER A 121 10.03 -21.82 3.06
N GLY A 122 10.32 -22.77 2.18
CA GLY A 122 10.08 -24.20 2.44
C GLY A 122 8.63 -24.56 2.79
N GLY A 123 7.64 -23.84 2.23
CA GLY A 123 6.23 -24.03 2.56
C GLY A 123 5.77 -23.38 3.87
N GLN A 124 6.62 -22.56 4.50
CA GLN A 124 6.31 -21.82 5.72
C GLN A 124 6.26 -20.32 5.45
N TYR A 125 5.30 -19.65 6.08
CA TYR A 125 5.18 -18.20 6.04
C TYR A 125 6.29 -17.54 6.86
N THR A 126 6.99 -16.57 6.27
CA THR A 126 8.13 -15.88 6.89
C THR A 126 7.76 -14.55 7.54
N GLY A 127 6.53 -14.07 7.33
CA GLY A 127 6.04 -12.84 7.95
C GLY A 127 5.57 -13.02 9.39
N VAL A 128 5.12 -11.93 9.99
CA VAL A 128 4.56 -11.92 11.34
C VAL A 128 3.07 -12.26 11.27
N LEU A 129 2.65 -13.22 12.09
CA LEU A 129 1.24 -13.52 12.31
C LEU A 129 0.76 -12.83 13.60
N PRO A 130 -0.52 -12.40 13.68
CA PRO A 130 -1.07 -11.80 14.90
C PRO A 130 -1.21 -12.78 16.08
N GLN A 131 -1.09 -14.09 15.83
CA GLN A 131 -1.22 -15.15 16.83
C GLN A 131 0.15 -15.76 17.11
N ASP A 132 0.42 -16.08 18.37
CA ASP A 132 1.60 -16.83 18.74
C ASP A 132 1.52 -18.24 18.17
N ARG A 133 2.64 -18.72 17.62
CA ARG A 133 2.71 -20.07 17.06
C ARG A 133 2.49 -21.08 18.18
N PRO A 134 1.62 -22.10 17.99
CA PRO A 134 1.41 -23.12 19.01
C PRO A 134 2.73 -23.83 19.30
N ASP A 135 2.96 -24.17 20.58
CA ASP A 135 4.13 -24.94 21.00
C ASP A 135 4.13 -26.27 20.25
N THR A 136 5.04 -26.38 19.29
CA THR A 136 5.31 -27.63 18.59
C THR A 136 6.13 -28.50 19.54
N GLY A 137 5.47 -29.31 20.37
CA GLY A 137 6.09 -30.55 20.82
C GLY A 137 6.61 -31.34 19.62
N GLU A 138 7.62 -32.20 19.78
CA GLU A 138 8.38 -32.92 18.73
C GLU A 138 7.57 -33.67 17.64
N SER A 139 6.24 -33.66 17.69
CA SER A 139 5.35 -34.17 16.67
C SER A 139 5.27 -33.26 15.43
N ASN A 140 5.55 -33.84 14.26
CA ASN A 140 5.35 -33.21 12.94
C ASN A 140 3.86 -32.96 12.57
N VAL A 141 2.93 -33.26 13.46
CA VAL A 141 1.48 -33.11 13.24
C VAL A 141 1.08 -31.67 13.47
N ASP A 142 0.40 -31.06 12.49
CA ASP A 142 -0.09 -29.69 12.62
C ASP A 142 -1.31 -29.64 13.55
N ASN A 143 -1.11 -29.11 14.76
CA ASN A 143 -2.13 -28.91 15.78
C ASN A 143 -2.86 -27.55 15.68
N SER A 144 -2.65 -26.79 14.60
CA SER A 144 -3.30 -25.49 14.38
C SER A 144 -4.81 -25.63 14.46
N THR A 145 -5.43 -24.77 15.26
CA THR A 145 -6.89 -24.72 15.41
C THR A 145 -7.53 -23.73 14.46
N LEU A 146 -6.74 -22.77 13.97
CA LEU A 146 -7.16 -21.70 13.10
C LEU A 146 -6.23 -21.55 11.90
N SER A 147 -6.69 -20.77 10.93
CA SER A 147 -5.92 -20.34 9.78
C SER A 147 -6.11 -18.84 9.55
N MET A 148 -5.20 -18.27 8.78
CA MET A 148 -5.17 -16.86 8.43
C MET A 148 -5.00 -16.71 6.93
N ILE A 149 -5.71 -15.74 6.38
CA ILE A 149 -5.50 -15.28 5.02
C ILE A 149 -4.51 -14.12 5.07
N VAL A 150 -3.44 -14.27 4.31
CA VAL A 150 -2.46 -13.21 4.06
C VAL A 150 -2.60 -12.77 2.62
N VAL A 151 -2.85 -11.49 2.39
CA VAL A 151 -2.81 -10.89 1.06
C VAL A 151 -1.67 -9.88 1.03
N LYS A 152 -0.60 -10.20 0.32
CA LYS A 152 0.47 -9.26 -0.02
C LYS A 152 0.14 -8.62 -1.36
N ALA A 153 0.14 -7.30 -1.41
CA ALA A 153 -0.08 -6.54 -2.63
C ALA A 153 1.15 -5.68 -2.91
N CYS A 154 1.65 -5.74 -4.13
CA CYS A 154 2.74 -4.91 -4.61
C CYS A 154 2.34 -4.18 -5.88
N ARG A 155 2.75 -2.93 -6.00
CA ARG A 155 2.46 -2.05 -7.12
C ARG A 155 3.72 -1.32 -7.54
N ASP A 156 4.01 -1.34 -8.84
CA ASP A 156 5.00 -0.46 -9.45
C ASP A 156 4.50 1.00 -9.43
N THR A 157 5.40 1.92 -9.08
CA THR A 157 5.12 3.35 -8.96
C THR A 157 5.57 4.17 -10.16
N ALA A 158 6.14 3.54 -11.20
CA ALA A 158 6.66 4.23 -12.38
C ALA A 158 5.65 5.15 -13.08
N ASP A 159 4.34 4.87 -12.94
CA ASP A 159 3.26 5.67 -13.51
C ASP A 159 2.78 6.85 -12.62
N ILE A 160 3.28 6.93 -11.38
CA ILE A 160 2.94 8.00 -10.43
C ILE A 160 3.81 9.22 -10.72
N SER A 161 3.26 10.18 -11.47
CA SER A 161 3.97 11.43 -11.74
C SER A 161 4.10 12.33 -10.50
N ILE A 162 5.33 12.79 -10.24
CA ILE A 162 5.70 13.66 -9.12
C ILE A 162 6.11 15.01 -9.69
N TRP A 163 5.64 16.10 -9.09
CA TRP A 163 5.89 17.45 -9.59
C TRP A 163 7.20 18.02 -9.04
N ALA A 164 7.51 17.73 -7.78
CA ALA A 164 8.68 18.22 -7.07
C ALA A 164 9.93 17.33 -7.21
N GLY A 165 9.86 16.24 -7.99
CA GLY A 165 10.98 15.32 -8.20
C GLY A 165 11.42 14.55 -6.94
N MET A 166 10.52 14.38 -5.96
CA MET A 166 10.82 13.56 -4.79
C MET A 166 11.05 12.10 -5.18
N PRO A 167 12.06 11.42 -4.62
CA PRO A 167 12.26 10.00 -4.89
C PRO A 167 11.08 9.20 -4.31
N LEU A 168 10.30 8.55 -5.18
CA LEU A 168 9.40 7.49 -4.75
C LEU A 168 10.19 6.19 -4.59
N PRO A 169 9.77 5.30 -3.67
CA PRO A 169 10.19 3.91 -3.75
C PRO A 169 9.62 3.31 -5.03
N ASP A 170 10.44 2.59 -5.79
CA ASP A 170 10.02 1.96 -7.05
C ASP A 170 8.81 1.02 -6.85
N LEU A 171 8.69 0.44 -5.65
CA LEU A 171 7.63 -0.48 -5.28
C LEU A 171 6.84 -0.01 -4.04
N LEU A 172 5.52 0.06 -4.17
CA LEU A 172 4.62 0.10 -3.02
C LEU A 172 4.23 -1.32 -2.65
N GLN A 173 4.51 -1.71 -1.41
CA GLN A 173 4.14 -3.02 -0.89
C GLN A 173 3.34 -2.91 0.41
N THR A 174 2.37 -3.79 0.57
CA THR A 174 1.57 -3.93 1.79
C THR A 174 1.15 -5.38 1.98
N ALA A 175 0.88 -5.75 3.22
CA ALA A 175 0.34 -7.05 3.59
C ALA A 175 -0.84 -6.86 4.54
N ALA A 176 -1.94 -7.54 4.23
CA ALA A 176 -3.10 -7.64 5.10
C ALA A 176 -3.21 -9.07 5.61
N VAL A 177 -3.41 -9.23 6.92
CA VAL A 177 -3.57 -10.54 7.57
C VAL A 177 -4.89 -10.58 8.31
N PHE A 178 -5.73 -11.55 7.98
CA PHE A 178 -7.04 -11.75 8.60
C PHE A 178 -7.22 -13.20 9.04
N ARG A 179 -7.84 -13.41 10.21
CA ARG A 179 -8.23 -14.74 10.66
C ARG A 179 -9.35 -15.28 9.77
N ALA A 180 -9.20 -16.50 9.25
CA ALA A 180 -10.24 -17.19 8.52
C ALA A 180 -11.35 -17.70 9.45
N THR A 181 -12.58 -17.75 8.94
CA THR A 181 -13.74 -18.32 9.65
C THR A 181 -13.63 -19.84 9.75
N SER A 182 -13.01 -20.46 8.75
CA SER A 182 -12.79 -21.90 8.66
C SER A 182 -11.31 -22.21 8.68
N ARG A 183 -10.89 -23.19 9.50
CA ARG A 183 -9.49 -23.67 9.51
C ARG A 183 -9.03 -24.10 8.12
N THR A 184 -9.88 -24.83 7.41
CA THR A 184 -9.58 -25.30 6.05
C THR A 184 -10.49 -24.58 5.07
N ILE A 185 -9.86 -23.87 4.12
CA ILE A 185 -10.54 -23.27 2.98
C ILE A 185 -10.25 -24.14 1.78
N THR A 186 -11.31 -24.70 1.19
CA THR A 186 -11.20 -25.60 0.04
C THR A 186 -11.02 -24.80 -1.25
N LEU A 187 -10.12 -25.26 -2.12
CA LEU A 187 -9.92 -24.69 -3.45
C LEU A 187 -10.64 -25.55 -4.49
N ASP A 188 -11.19 -24.91 -5.51
CA ASP A 188 -11.58 -25.64 -6.72
C ASP A 188 -10.36 -26.25 -7.41
N GLU A 189 -10.61 -27.11 -8.41
CA GLU A 189 -9.55 -27.85 -9.08
C GLU A 189 -8.54 -26.94 -9.79
N THR A 190 -9.01 -25.80 -10.32
CA THR A 190 -8.17 -24.86 -11.06
C THR A 190 -7.21 -24.16 -10.09
N LEU A 191 -7.74 -23.60 -9.01
CA LEU A 191 -6.96 -22.95 -7.96
C LEU A 191 -6.00 -23.92 -7.26
N ARG A 192 -6.42 -25.19 -7.10
CA ARG A 192 -5.56 -26.23 -6.53
C ARG A 192 -4.34 -26.50 -7.42
N ALA A 193 -4.54 -26.59 -8.73
CA ALA A 193 -3.45 -26.76 -9.70
C ALA A 193 -2.50 -25.53 -9.69
N GLU A 194 -3.06 -24.33 -9.66
CA GLU A 194 -2.29 -23.08 -9.53
C GLU A 194 -1.45 -23.05 -8.24
N SER A 195 -2.05 -23.45 -7.12
CA SER A 195 -1.34 -23.46 -5.84
C SER A 195 -0.17 -24.45 -5.84
N VAL A 196 -0.31 -25.60 -6.48
CA VAL A 196 0.80 -26.55 -6.62
C VAL A 196 1.88 -25.97 -7.55
N ALA A 197 1.48 -25.37 -8.67
CA ALA A 197 2.40 -24.74 -9.62
C ALA A 197 3.18 -23.57 -9.00
N SER A 198 2.60 -22.86 -8.02
CA SER A 198 3.29 -21.77 -7.32
C SER A 198 4.51 -22.23 -6.53
N GLY A 199 4.54 -23.49 -6.07
CA GLY A 199 5.61 -24.03 -5.22
C GLY A 199 5.73 -23.39 -3.83
N LEU A 200 4.81 -22.49 -3.46
CA LEU A 200 4.83 -21.76 -2.17
C LEU A 200 4.12 -22.52 -1.05
N ALA A 201 3.20 -23.42 -1.40
CA ALA A 201 2.46 -24.23 -0.45
C ALA A 201 3.35 -25.33 0.16
N TYR A 202 3.04 -25.72 1.39
CA TYR A 202 3.69 -26.85 2.04
C TYR A 202 3.37 -28.15 1.29
N ALA A 203 4.37 -28.72 0.63
CA ALA A 203 4.29 -30.09 0.14
C ALA A 203 4.26 -31.04 1.34
N GLN A 204 3.16 -31.78 1.53
CA GLN A 204 3.18 -32.92 2.44
C GLN A 204 4.30 -33.89 2.00
N PRO A 205 5.13 -34.39 2.93
CA PRO A 205 6.10 -35.44 2.63
C PRO A 205 5.43 -36.75 2.22
#